data_AF-A0A561F1T1-F1
#
_entry.id   AF-A0A561F1T1-F1
#
_cell.length_a   1.000
_cell.length_b   1.000
_cell.length_c   1.000
_cell.angle_alpha   90.00
_cell.angle_beta   90.00
_cell.angle_gamma   90.00
#
_symmetry.space_group_name_H-M   'P 1'
#
loop_
_entity.id
_entity.type
_entity.pdbx_description
1 polymer ?
#
loop_
_entity_poly.entity_id
_entity_poly.type
_entity_poly.pdbx_seq_one_letter_code
_entity_poly.pdbx_strand_id
1 'polypeptide(L)'
;MGRLDAVEAALAVTLPADVRGWWALTNVSADYWFPGSFAPVALEEAPETREIWLLVAEQEESLFDQNGEEEPRFLPEFMPIAMSPGGDGLVVDLRAGEHHGAIFLWDHERWRLGVPLWDSMGSMLQDIAVALESQTPALPRHAALGGAEAACVGKVNDSGDLTDVGASG
;
A
#
# COMPACT_ATOMS: atom_id res chain seq x y z
N MET A 1 -10.17 -12.73 -22.10
CA MET A 1 -10.30 -12.15 -20.75
C MET A 1 -9.04 -11.33 -20.50
N GLY A 2 -9.17 -10.08 -20.08
CA GLY A 2 -7.99 -9.24 -19.79
C GLY A 2 -7.25 -9.73 -18.54
N ARG A 3 -5.99 -9.29 -18.35
CA ARG A 3 -5.18 -9.66 -17.17
C ARG A 3 -5.85 -9.24 -15.86
N LEU A 4 -6.37 -8.01 -15.80
CA LEU A 4 -7.11 -7.48 -14.65
C LEU A 4 -8.38 -8.29 -14.36
N ASP A 5 -9.15 -8.66 -15.39
CA ASP A 5 -10.36 -9.46 -15.22
C ASP A 5 -10.04 -10.85 -14.66
N ALA A 6 -8.87 -11.41 -14.99
CA ALA A 6 -8.39 -12.67 -14.45
C ALA A 6 -8.07 -12.59 -12.95
N VAL A 7 -7.46 -11.48 -12.52
CA VAL A 7 -7.18 -11.22 -11.09
C VAL A 7 -8.48 -11.04 -10.32
N GLU A 8 -9.41 -10.23 -10.83
CA GLU A 8 -10.75 -10.05 -10.23
C GLU A 8 -11.51 -11.36 -10.10
N ALA A 9 -11.51 -12.18 -11.16
CA ALA A 9 -12.17 -13.48 -11.15
C ALA A 9 -11.53 -14.46 -10.15
N ALA A 10 -10.19 -14.48 -10.06
CA ALA A 10 -9.46 -15.35 -9.12
C ALA A 10 -9.74 -14.98 -7.66
N LEU A 11 -9.90 -13.68 -7.37
CA LEU A 11 -10.15 -13.16 -6.04
C LEU A 11 -11.63 -13.05 -5.69
N ALA A 12 -12.52 -13.26 -6.66
CA ALA A 12 -13.96 -13.01 -6.54
C ALA A 12 -14.30 -11.58 -6.05
N VAL A 13 -13.53 -10.58 -6.47
CA VAL A 13 -13.71 -9.16 -6.14
C VAL A 13 -13.78 -8.31 -7.40
N THR A 14 -14.39 -7.13 -7.29
CA THR A 14 -14.24 -6.08 -8.33
C THR A 14 -13.22 -5.08 -7.83
N LEU A 15 -12.15 -4.86 -8.59
CA LEU A 15 -11.13 -3.90 -8.18
C LEU A 15 -11.69 -2.47 -8.28
N PRO A 16 -11.33 -1.58 -7.34
CA PRO A 16 -11.59 -0.15 -7.49
C PRO A 16 -11.06 0.38 -8.84
N ALA A 17 -11.79 1.33 -9.42
CA ALA A 17 -11.50 1.81 -10.78
C ALA A 17 -10.11 2.45 -10.90
N ASP A 18 -9.66 3.14 -9.87
CA ASP A 18 -8.34 3.74 -9.77
C ASP A 18 -7.22 2.70 -9.57
N VAL A 19 -7.49 1.62 -8.84
CA VAL A 19 -6.60 0.45 -8.72
C VAL A 19 -6.45 -0.26 -10.07
N ARG A 20 -7.56 -0.48 -10.81
CA ARG A 20 -7.48 -0.95 -12.21
C ARG A 20 -6.68 0.01 -13.08
N GLY A 21 -6.89 1.31 -12.91
CA GLY A 21 -6.18 2.35 -13.64
C GLY A 21 -4.67 2.29 -13.41
N TRP A 22 -4.25 2.15 -12.15
CA TRP A 22 -2.85 1.98 -11.74
C TRP A 22 -2.20 0.79 -12.46
N TRP A 23 -2.75 -0.41 -12.32
CA TRP A 23 -2.17 -1.61 -12.95
C TRP A 23 -2.39 -1.71 -14.47
N ALA A 24 -3.21 -0.82 -15.06
CA ALA A 24 -3.29 -0.67 -16.50
C ALA A 24 -2.16 0.20 -17.08
N LEU A 25 -1.44 0.96 -16.25
CA LEU A 25 -0.29 1.74 -16.70
C LEU A 25 0.82 0.81 -17.21
N THR A 26 1.41 1.18 -18.33
CA THR A 26 2.64 0.54 -18.81
C THR A 26 3.77 0.93 -17.85
N ASN A 27 4.45 -0.05 -17.27
CA ASN A 27 5.61 0.10 -16.37
C ASN A 27 5.30 0.40 -14.89
N VAL A 28 4.21 -0.13 -14.34
CA VAL A 28 4.20 -0.39 -12.89
C VAL A 28 5.19 -1.53 -12.62
N SER A 29 6.45 -1.16 -12.37
CA SER A 29 7.54 -2.06 -11.97
C SER A 29 8.26 -1.47 -10.76
N ALA A 30 9.12 -2.29 -10.14
CA ALA A 30 9.99 -1.89 -9.04
C ALA A 30 10.89 -0.68 -9.33
N ASP A 31 10.93 -0.19 -10.58
CA ASP A 31 11.76 0.91 -11.05
C ASP A 31 11.12 2.31 -10.91
N TYR A 32 9.83 2.43 -10.52
CA TYR A 32 9.12 3.72 -10.41
C TYR A 32 8.34 3.84 -9.09
N TRP A 33 8.31 5.02 -8.44
CA TRP A 33 8.27 5.08 -6.97
C TRP A 33 6.92 5.37 -6.27
N PHE A 34 6.75 4.77 -5.08
CA PHE A 34 5.97 5.27 -3.94
C PHE A 34 6.89 6.04 -2.97
N PRO A 35 6.42 7.01 -2.14
CA PRO A 35 7.27 7.64 -1.13
C PRO A 35 7.89 6.61 -0.17
N GLY A 36 9.18 6.79 0.15
CA GLY A 36 9.94 5.90 1.03
C GLY A 36 10.68 4.78 0.27
N SER A 37 11.02 3.69 0.97
CA SER A 37 11.75 2.55 0.40
C SER A 37 10.86 1.55 -0.37
N PHE A 38 9.62 1.94 -0.71
CA PHE A 38 8.64 1.05 -1.33
C PHE A 38 8.76 1.00 -2.86
N ALA A 39 9.00 -0.19 -3.38
CA ALA A 39 8.97 -0.50 -4.81
C ALA A 39 7.59 -1.06 -5.19
N PRO A 40 6.95 -0.61 -6.29
CA PRO A 40 5.68 -1.17 -6.73
C PRO A 40 5.76 -2.66 -7.02
N VAL A 41 4.64 -3.31 -6.76
CA VAL A 41 4.42 -4.70 -7.16
C VAL A 41 3.62 -4.70 -8.47
N ALA A 42 4.13 -5.40 -9.48
CA ALA A 42 3.43 -5.54 -10.75
C ALA A 42 2.15 -6.38 -10.58
N LEU A 43 1.19 -6.22 -11.49
CA LEU A 43 -0.09 -6.95 -11.45
C LEU A 43 0.10 -8.48 -11.40
N GLU A 44 1.17 -8.98 -12.00
CA GLU A 44 1.47 -10.41 -12.10
C GLU A 44 2.05 -10.97 -10.80
N GLU A 45 2.78 -10.12 -10.08
CA GLU A 45 3.47 -10.46 -8.84
C GLU A 45 2.53 -10.29 -7.64
N ALA A 46 1.58 -9.36 -7.70
CA ALA A 46 0.71 -9.02 -6.57
C ALA A 46 -0.08 -10.24 -6.01
N PRO A 47 -0.70 -11.11 -6.84
CA PRO A 47 -1.36 -12.32 -6.34
C PRO A 47 -0.38 -13.31 -5.69
N GLU A 48 0.81 -13.50 -6.26
CA GLU A 48 1.84 -14.40 -5.72
C GLU A 48 2.39 -13.87 -4.39
N THR A 49 2.73 -12.58 -4.31
CA THR A 49 3.14 -11.92 -3.07
C THR A 49 2.06 -12.04 -2.00
N ARG A 50 0.79 -11.86 -2.37
CA ARG A 50 -0.35 -12.01 -1.46
C ARG A 50 -0.44 -13.44 -0.91
N GLU A 51 -0.27 -14.46 -1.75
CA GLU A 51 -0.28 -15.86 -1.32
C GLU A 51 0.88 -16.16 -0.36
N ILE A 52 2.07 -15.61 -0.62
CA ILE A 52 3.22 -15.71 0.28
C ILE A 52 2.92 -15.07 1.63
N TRP A 53 2.35 -13.86 1.65
CA TRP A 53 2.03 -13.17 2.91
C TRP A 53 0.92 -13.85 3.71
N LEU A 54 -0.08 -14.43 3.05
CA LEU A 54 -1.07 -15.29 3.71
C LEU A 54 -0.42 -16.51 4.35
N LEU A 55 0.47 -17.20 3.62
CA LEU A 55 1.17 -18.37 4.14
C LEU A 55 2.08 -18.02 5.32
N VAL A 56 2.78 -16.89 5.27
CA VAL A 56 3.60 -16.40 6.38
C VAL A 56 2.70 -16.08 7.58
N ALA A 57 1.59 -15.38 7.37
CA ALA A 57 0.65 -15.04 8.43
C ALA A 57 0.05 -16.27 9.14
N GLU A 58 -0.17 -17.37 8.41
CA GLU A 58 -0.67 -18.64 8.97
C GLU A 58 0.38 -19.42 9.80
N GLN A 59 1.67 -19.27 9.47
CA GLN A 59 2.76 -19.98 10.16
C GLN A 59 3.20 -19.29 11.46
N GLU A 60 2.86 -18.03 11.57
CA GLU A 60 3.19 -17.17 12.68
C GLU A 60 2.21 -17.36 13.87
N GLU A 61 2.68 -17.10 15.10
CA GLU A 61 1.84 -17.28 16.29
C GLU A 61 0.60 -16.37 16.27
N SER A 62 -0.56 -16.90 16.69
CA SER A 62 -1.82 -16.18 16.76
C SER A 62 -1.69 -14.90 17.59
N LEU A 63 -2.21 -13.80 17.05
CA LEU A 63 -2.46 -12.57 17.79
C LEU A 63 -3.90 -12.57 18.28
N PHE A 64 -4.15 -11.91 19.40
CA PHE A 64 -5.49 -11.80 19.97
C PHE A 64 -5.81 -10.33 20.25
N ASP A 65 -7.05 -9.93 19.94
CA ASP A 65 -7.56 -8.60 20.25
C ASP A 65 -7.79 -8.42 21.76
N GLN A 66 -8.26 -7.23 22.14
CA GLN A 66 -8.59 -6.93 23.54
C GLN A 66 -9.74 -7.77 24.13
N ASN A 67 -10.52 -8.45 23.28
CA ASN A 67 -11.61 -9.33 23.65
C ASN A 67 -11.17 -10.80 23.71
N GLY A 68 -9.94 -11.13 23.28
CA GLY A 68 -9.41 -12.47 23.20
C GLY A 68 -9.79 -13.22 21.91
N GLU A 69 -10.29 -12.51 20.90
CA GLU A 69 -10.56 -13.07 19.57
C GLU A 69 -9.28 -13.06 18.74
N GLU A 70 -9.08 -14.11 17.94
CA GLU A 70 -7.89 -14.22 17.09
C GLU A 70 -7.91 -13.13 15.99
N GLU A 71 -6.85 -12.34 15.93
CA GLU A 71 -6.64 -11.33 14.90
C GLU A 71 -5.70 -11.90 13.82
N PRO A 72 -6.17 -12.04 12.57
CA PRO A 72 -5.32 -12.51 11.49
C PRO A 72 -4.23 -11.47 11.20
N ARG A 73 -2.98 -11.94 11.09
CA ARG A 73 -1.81 -11.10 10.78
C ARG A 73 -1.85 -10.50 9.37
N PHE A 74 -2.57 -11.16 8.46
CA PHE A 74 -2.84 -10.68 7.11
C PHE A 74 -4.22 -11.13 6.66
N LEU A 75 -4.95 -10.27 5.94
CA LEU A 75 -6.30 -10.58 5.47
C LEU A 75 -6.30 -10.98 3.99
N PRO A 76 -7.09 -11.99 3.58
CA PRO A 76 -7.23 -12.37 2.17
C PRO A 76 -7.70 -11.22 1.28
N GLU A 77 -8.41 -10.24 1.80
CA GLU A 77 -8.91 -9.11 1.03
C GLU A 77 -7.85 -8.01 0.86
N PHE A 78 -6.65 -8.16 1.41
CA PHE A 78 -5.56 -7.22 1.17
C PHE A 78 -4.78 -7.61 -0.07
N MET A 79 -4.54 -6.62 -0.93
CA MET A 79 -3.74 -6.80 -2.13
C MET A 79 -2.49 -5.93 -2.05
N PRO A 80 -1.28 -6.53 -2.11
CA PRO A 80 -0.03 -5.78 -2.16
C PRO A 80 0.06 -4.90 -3.40
N ILE A 81 0.45 -3.65 -3.22
CA ILE A 81 0.71 -2.69 -4.30
C ILE A 81 2.15 -2.19 -4.31
N ALA A 82 2.85 -2.27 -3.18
CA ALA A 82 4.27 -1.95 -3.05
C ALA A 82 4.92 -2.72 -1.89
N MET A 83 6.24 -2.88 -1.95
CA MET A 83 7.03 -3.59 -0.93
C MET A 83 8.31 -2.85 -0.59
N SER A 84 8.68 -2.84 0.69
CA SER A 84 10.00 -2.41 1.13
C SER A 84 11.00 -3.58 1.12
N PRO A 85 12.32 -3.31 1.03
CA PRO A 85 13.35 -4.34 1.22
C PRO A 85 13.29 -5.03 2.59
N GLY A 86 12.66 -4.38 3.57
CA GLY A 86 12.50 -4.89 4.93
C GLY A 86 11.34 -5.85 5.10
N GLY A 87 10.49 -6.05 4.08
CA GLY A 87 9.34 -6.95 4.14
C GLY A 87 8.00 -6.26 4.43
N ASP A 88 8.00 -4.95 4.71
CA ASP A 88 6.77 -4.17 4.86
C ASP A 88 6.08 -3.96 3.51
N GLY A 89 4.77 -3.75 3.57
CA GLY A 89 3.92 -3.64 2.40
C GLY A 89 3.05 -2.40 2.39
N LEU A 90 2.85 -1.82 1.22
CA LEU A 90 1.63 -1.05 0.97
C LEU A 90 0.59 -2.00 0.41
N VAL A 91 -0.59 -2.00 1.02
CA VAL A 91 -1.72 -2.84 0.62
C VAL A 91 -2.93 -1.99 0.31
N VAL A 92 -3.71 -2.42 -0.68
CA VAL A 92 -5.08 -1.92 -0.87
C VAL A 92 -6.07 -2.85 -0.18
N ASP A 93 -7.02 -2.27 0.55
CA ASP A 93 -8.11 -3.00 1.20
C ASP A 93 -9.25 -3.26 0.21
N LEU A 94 -9.49 -4.53 -0.11
CA LEU A 94 -10.57 -4.95 -1.02
C LEU A 94 -11.82 -5.45 -0.28
N ARG A 95 -11.88 -5.31 1.06
CA ARG A 95 -13.10 -5.62 1.83
C ARG A 95 -14.21 -4.67 1.43
N ALA A 96 -15.44 -5.18 1.41
CA ALA A 96 -16.60 -4.31 1.28
C ALA A 96 -16.73 -3.39 2.50
N GLY A 97 -16.88 -2.09 2.28
CA GLY A 97 -17.07 -1.12 3.36
C GLY A 97 -16.52 0.27 3.03
N GLU A 98 -16.42 1.09 4.07
CA GLU A 98 -15.92 2.47 3.99
C GLU A 98 -14.46 2.56 3.50
N HIS A 99 -13.65 1.54 3.81
CA HIS A 99 -12.23 1.50 3.44
C HIS A 99 -11.96 0.74 2.13
N HIS A 100 -13.00 0.37 1.36
CA HIS A 100 -12.79 -0.31 0.09
C HIS A 100 -11.99 0.57 -0.89
N GLY A 101 -10.78 0.13 -1.25
CA GLY A 101 -9.81 0.86 -2.07
C GLY A 101 -8.81 1.72 -1.28
N ALA A 102 -8.94 1.80 0.04
CA ALA A 102 -8.00 2.53 0.88
C ALA A 102 -6.64 1.82 0.93
N ILE A 103 -5.59 2.63 1.07
CA ILE A 103 -4.20 2.16 1.11
C ILE A 103 -3.70 2.22 2.54
N PHE A 104 -3.18 1.11 3.02
CA PHE A 104 -2.60 0.96 4.35
C PHE A 104 -1.13 0.56 4.28
N LEU A 105 -0.38 0.96 5.30
CA LEU A 105 0.87 0.30 5.63
C LEU A 105 0.54 -1.02 6.34
N TRP A 106 1.06 -2.10 5.79
CA TRP A 106 1.19 -3.37 6.46
C TRP A 106 2.61 -3.53 6.96
N ASP A 107 2.77 -3.45 8.27
CA ASP A 107 4.03 -3.64 9.00
C ASP A 107 4.13 -5.12 9.39
N HIS A 108 5.12 -5.81 8.83
CA HIS A 108 5.31 -7.24 9.01
C HIS A 108 5.85 -7.61 10.40
N GLU A 109 6.14 -6.64 11.28
CA GLU A 109 6.53 -6.91 12.67
C GLU A 109 5.38 -6.63 13.63
N ARG A 110 4.58 -5.58 13.36
CA ARG A 110 3.51 -5.12 14.24
C ARG A 110 2.15 -5.74 13.94
N TRP A 111 1.91 -6.16 12.69
CA TRP A 111 0.71 -6.87 12.24
C TRP A 111 -0.62 -6.17 12.55
N ARG A 112 -0.60 -4.85 12.79
CA ARG A 112 -1.77 -4.03 13.07
C ARG A 112 -1.92 -2.98 12.01
N LEU A 113 -3.12 -2.89 11.42
CA LEU A 113 -3.45 -1.76 10.58
C LEU A 113 -3.67 -0.51 11.44
N GLY A 114 -2.95 0.55 11.11
CA GLY A 114 -3.25 1.89 11.60
C GLY A 114 -4.45 2.50 10.86
N VAL A 115 -4.54 3.82 10.91
CA VAL A 115 -5.46 4.57 10.03
C VAL A 115 -4.95 4.49 8.58
N PRO A 116 -5.84 4.61 7.57
CA PRO A 116 -5.43 4.64 6.18
C PRO A 116 -4.33 5.67 5.93
N LEU A 117 -3.34 5.34 5.09
CA LEU A 117 -2.40 6.30 4.55
C LEU A 117 -3.11 7.23 3.56
N TRP A 118 -3.91 6.62 2.68
CA TRP A 118 -4.73 7.30 1.68
C TRP A 118 -6.08 6.57 1.54
N ASP A 119 -7.14 7.30 1.21
CA ASP A 119 -8.48 6.72 1.04
C ASP A 119 -8.64 5.92 -0.27
N SER A 120 -7.72 6.14 -1.21
CA SER A 120 -7.77 5.58 -2.56
C SER A 120 -6.42 5.69 -3.26
N MET A 121 -6.20 4.87 -4.30
CA MET A 121 -5.04 4.96 -5.18
C MET A 121 -4.99 6.35 -5.85
N GLY A 122 -6.13 6.88 -6.27
CA GLY A 122 -6.21 8.22 -6.84
C GLY A 122 -5.76 9.31 -5.86
N SER A 123 -6.20 9.24 -4.60
CA SER A 123 -5.77 10.21 -3.57
C SER A 123 -4.29 10.12 -3.24
N MET A 124 -3.71 8.91 -3.27
CA MET A 124 -2.28 8.72 -3.08
C MET A 124 -1.47 9.35 -4.22
N LEU A 125 -1.80 9.03 -5.48
CA LEU A 125 -1.09 9.59 -6.63
C LEU A 125 -1.19 11.12 -6.68
N GLN A 126 -2.35 11.67 -6.30
CA GLN A 126 -2.55 13.11 -6.23
C GLN A 126 -1.72 13.77 -5.11
N ASP A 127 -1.66 13.15 -3.93
CA ASP A 127 -0.89 13.65 -2.80
C ASP A 127 0.61 13.63 -3.10
N ILE A 128 1.11 12.56 -3.70
CA ILE A 128 2.50 12.44 -4.16
C ILE A 128 2.82 13.53 -5.20
N ALA A 129 1.94 13.75 -6.18
CA ALA A 129 2.13 14.77 -7.20
C ALA A 129 2.20 16.18 -6.59
N VAL A 130 1.28 16.51 -5.67
CA VAL A 130 1.29 17.82 -4.97
C VAL A 130 2.55 17.98 -4.12
N ALA A 131 2.94 16.96 -3.37
CA ALA A 131 4.14 16.96 -2.55
C ALA A 131 5.40 17.24 -3.37
N LEU A 132 5.49 16.61 -4.55
CA LEU A 132 6.59 16.81 -5.50
C LEU A 132 6.62 18.22 -6.08
N GLU A 133 5.48 18.70 -6.59
CA GLU A 133 5.38 20.03 -7.22
C GLU A 133 5.62 21.16 -6.22
N SER A 134 5.15 20.99 -4.98
CA SER A 134 5.18 22.02 -3.95
C SER A 134 6.38 21.89 -3.01
N GLN A 135 7.17 20.81 -3.14
CA GLN A 135 8.23 20.44 -2.21
C GLN A 135 7.75 20.38 -0.75
N THR A 136 6.51 19.91 -0.55
CA THR A 136 5.89 19.72 0.76
C THR A 136 5.82 18.24 1.11
N PRO A 137 5.62 17.88 2.40
CA PRO A 137 5.47 16.48 2.77
C PRO A 137 4.19 15.87 2.18
N ALA A 138 4.25 14.58 1.79
CA ALA A 138 3.07 13.75 1.57
C ALA A 138 2.44 13.30 2.91
N LEU A 139 1.30 12.62 2.87
CA LEU A 139 0.52 12.13 4.02
C LEU A 139 -0.13 13.19 4.95
N PRO A 140 -0.56 14.38 4.46
CA PRO A 140 -1.17 15.38 5.33
C PRO A 140 -2.48 14.90 5.98
N ARG A 141 -3.26 14.06 5.27
CA ARG A 141 -4.52 13.50 5.81
C ARG A 141 -4.27 12.41 6.84
N HIS A 142 -3.32 11.52 6.61
CA HIS A 142 -2.92 10.49 7.57
C HIS A 142 -2.49 11.14 8.90
N ALA A 143 -1.67 12.19 8.84
CA ALA A 143 -1.28 12.97 10.00
C ALA A 143 -2.47 13.62 10.72
N ALA A 144 -3.44 14.18 9.96
CA ALA A 144 -4.65 14.77 10.53
C ALA A 144 -5.55 13.75 11.25
N LEU A 145 -5.48 12.47 10.88
CA LEU A 145 -6.17 11.36 11.55
C LEU A 145 -5.40 10.81 12.76
N GLY A 146 -4.24 11.38 13.10
CA GLY A 146 -3.39 10.89 14.18
C GLY A 146 -2.57 9.65 13.81
N GLY A 147 -2.31 9.47 12.51
CA GLY A 147 -1.50 8.38 11.98
C GLY A 147 -0.06 8.41 12.48
N ALA A 148 0.53 7.22 12.63
CA ALA A 148 1.87 7.04 13.19
C ALA A 148 2.99 7.22 12.17
N GLU A 149 2.68 7.16 10.86
CA GLU A 149 3.68 7.29 9.81
C GLU A 149 4.10 8.74 9.62
N ALA A 150 5.42 8.96 9.60
CA ALA A 150 6.00 10.28 9.44
C ALA A 150 5.75 10.82 8.03
N ALA A 151 5.32 12.06 7.93
CA ALA A 151 5.25 12.77 6.66
C ALA A 151 6.67 12.92 6.08
N CYS A 152 6.85 12.58 4.81
CA CYS A 152 8.14 12.67 4.11
C CYS A 152 8.06 13.63 2.92
N VAL A 153 9.14 14.39 2.69
CA VAL A 153 9.26 15.26 1.52
C VAL A 153 10.06 14.51 0.45
N GLY A 154 9.40 14.19 -0.65
CA GLY A 154 10.08 13.68 -1.85
C GLY A 154 10.84 14.80 -2.55
N LYS A 155 12.10 14.57 -2.89
CA LYS A 155 12.92 15.43 -3.75
C LYS A 155 13.42 14.64 -4.94
N VAL A 156 13.27 15.18 -6.13
CA VAL A 156 13.91 14.63 -7.33
C VAL A 156 15.38 15.09 -7.33
N ASN A 157 16.32 14.15 -7.35
CA ASN A 157 17.75 14.42 -7.44
C ASN A 157 18.16 14.76 -8.89
N ASP A 158 19.43 15.11 -9.10
CA ASP A 158 19.96 15.49 -10.42
C ASP A 158 19.93 14.35 -11.46
N SER A 159 19.77 13.10 -11.02
CA SER A 159 19.62 11.92 -11.88
C SER A 159 18.16 11.64 -12.24
N GLY A 160 17.21 12.40 -11.69
CA GLY A 160 15.78 12.15 -11.84
C GLY A 160 15.20 11.17 -10.81
N ASP A 161 15.99 10.74 -9.83
CA ASP A 161 15.54 9.79 -8.81
C ASP A 161 14.79 10.52 -7.69
N LEU A 162 13.71 9.92 -7.21
CA LEU A 162 12.98 10.42 -6.05
C LEU A 162 13.71 9.99 -4.76
N THR A 163 14.22 10.95 -4.01
CA THR A 163 14.84 10.76 -2.70
C THR A 163 13.93 11.29 -1.62
N ASP A 164 13.86 10.63 -0.47
CA ASP A 164 13.20 11.19 0.69
C ASP A 164 14.19 12.05 1.50
N VAL A 165 13.67 13.12 2.08
CA VAL A 165 14.35 13.79 3.18
C VAL A 165 13.37 13.74 4.33
N GLY A 166 13.73 13.04 5.40
CA GLY A 166 12.93 13.02 6.62
C GLY A 166 12.58 14.45 7.02
N ALA A 167 11.32 14.68 7.38
CA ALA A 167 10.86 15.99 7.84
C ALA A 167 11.63 16.35 9.13
N SER A 168 12.75 17.04 8.97
CA SER A 168 13.46 17.67 10.08
C SER A 168 12.55 18.77 10.59
N GLY A 169 12.10 18.63 11.84
CA GLY A 169 11.24 19.60 12.53
C GLY A 169 11.87 20.97 12.70
#